data_AF-A0A7X8BRJ3-F1
#
_entry.id   AF-A0A7X8BRJ3-F1
#
_cell.length_a   1.000
_cell.length_b   1.000
_cell.length_c   1.000
_cell.angle_alpha   90.00
_cell.angle_beta   90.00
_cell.angle_gamma   90.00
#
_symmetry.space_group_name_H-M   'P 1'
#
loop_
_entity.id
_entity.type
_entity.pdbx_description
1 polymer ?
#
loop_
_entity_poly.entity_id
_entity_poly.type
_entity_poly.pdbx_seq_one_letter_code
_entity_poly.pdbx_strand_id
1 'polypeptide(L)'
;RQMDQIPDVYIQAVSGGTGPIAIDKGIRDIKHIYPELKNPRFLLVQTDKCDPMVRAWEDAEAAGFPEGFEKNYPIIENPQTEVPTLATGNPASYPLIAKLVKESGGSFLRMRESKLLPVGKLMAYEKKVIPGPASAVCMAGFFIALRKNQIKDGETVLINLGEGANRAPYFLEQMIYTSRNVKNVEDCEPHLIDDYRSQLWKEVLRD
;
A
#
# COMPACT_ATOMS: atom_id res chain seq x y z
N ARG A 1 9.78 -5.04 21.51
CA ARG A 1 9.27 -6.30 22.12
C ARG A 1 9.10 -7.41 21.09
N GLN A 2 8.40 -7.17 19.97
CA GLN A 2 8.33 -8.17 18.87
C GLN A 2 9.48 -8.04 17.86
N MET A 3 10.13 -6.89 17.83
CA MET A 3 11.33 -6.61 17.04
C MET A 3 12.42 -6.09 17.97
N ASP A 4 13.67 -6.37 17.61
CA ASP A 4 14.88 -5.92 18.34
C ASP A 4 15.21 -4.45 18.05
N GLN A 5 14.76 -3.95 16.90
CA GLN A 5 14.91 -2.56 16.47
C GLN A 5 13.61 -2.03 15.87
N ILE A 6 13.48 -0.71 15.82
CA ILE A 6 12.41 -0.05 15.07
C ILE A 6 12.61 -0.30 13.56
N PRO A 7 11.56 -0.52 12.76
CA PRO A 7 11.74 -0.65 11.32
C PRO A 7 12.29 0.64 10.70
N ASP A 8 13.07 0.51 9.64
CA ASP A 8 13.55 1.64 8.83
C ASP A 8 12.43 2.22 7.95
N VAL A 9 11.49 1.35 7.55
CA VAL A 9 10.39 1.67 6.63
C VAL A 9 9.09 1.11 7.17
N TYR A 10 8.04 1.94 7.14
CA TYR A 10 6.68 1.55 7.44
C TYR A 10 5.81 1.75 6.22
N ILE A 11 5.11 0.70 5.79
CA ILE A 11 4.22 0.74 4.63
C ILE A 11 2.79 0.47 5.08
N GLN A 12 1.85 1.29 4.64
CA GLN A 12 0.43 1.10 4.92
C GLN A 12 -0.42 1.69 3.80
N ALA A 13 -1.49 0.99 3.42
CA ALA A 13 -2.56 1.59 2.63
C ALA A 13 -3.39 2.55 3.51
N VAL A 14 -3.65 3.77 3.03
CA VAL A 14 -4.28 4.82 3.85
C VAL A 14 -5.54 5.38 3.22
N SER A 15 -6.61 5.47 4.03
CA SER A 15 -7.75 6.36 3.74
C SER A 15 -7.57 7.67 4.53
N GLY A 16 -7.59 7.58 5.87
CA GLY A 16 -7.31 8.70 6.78
C GLY A 16 -5.98 8.59 7.53
N GLY A 17 -5.19 7.54 7.32
CA GLY A 17 -3.82 7.39 7.84
C GLY A 17 -3.68 7.49 9.38
N THR A 18 -4.60 6.91 10.13
CA THR A 18 -4.49 6.83 11.60
C THR A 18 -3.30 5.99 12.08
N GLY A 19 -2.88 4.99 11.29
CA GLY A 19 -1.73 4.14 11.59
C GLY A 19 -0.41 4.90 11.78
N PRO A 20 0.09 5.65 10.78
CA PRO A 20 1.33 6.42 10.94
C PRO A 20 1.23 7.47 12.06
N ILE A 21 0.07 8.10 12.27
CA ILE A 21 -0.16 9.02 13.39
C ILE A 21 0.02 8.31 14.74
N ALA A 22 -0.49 7.09 14.87
CA ALA A 22 -0.36 6.31 16.11
C ALA A 22 1.09 5.89 16.36
N ILE A 23 1.85 5.53 15.31
CA ILE A 23 3.29 5.23 15.41
C ILE A 23 4.06 6.46 15.89
N ASP A 24 3.85 7.60 15.25
CA ASP A 24 4.49 8.86 15.64
C ASP A 24 4.19 9.23 17.08
N LYS A 25 2.91 9.17 17.47
CA LYS A 25 2.51 9.43 18.85
C LYS A 25 3.19 8.47 19.82
N GLY A 26 3.18 7.17 19.53
CA GLY A 26 3.80 6.16 20.39
C GLY A 26 5.28 6.44 20.64
N ILE A 27 6.02 6.81 19.59
CA ILE A 27 7.44 7.16 19.68
C ILE A 27 7.64 8.44 20.51
N ARG A 28 6.84 9.49 20.27
CA ARG A 28 6.92 10.73 21.04
C ARG A 28 6.63 10.53 22.52
N ASP A 29 5.64 9.70 22.85
CA ASP A 29 5.23 9.45 24.23
C ASP A 29 6.36 8.76 25.04
N ILE A 30 7.12 7.86 24.42
CA ILE A 30 8.21 7.11 25.09
C ILE A 30 9.61 7.72 24.88
N LYS A 31 9.72 8.86 24.19
CA LYS A 31 10.99 9.50 23.82
C LYS A 31 11.90 9.84 25.02
N HIS A 32 11.31 10.09 26.19
CA HIS A 32 12.07 10.34 27.42
C HIS A 32 12.77 9.08 27.98
N ILE A 33 12.30 7.90 27.59
CA ILE A 33 12.89 6.60 27.95
C ILE A 33 13.86 6.15 26.84
N TYR A 34 13.48 6.37 25.58
CA TYR A 34 14.25 5.96 24.40
C TYR A 34 14.48 7.17 23.45
N PRO A 35 15.40 8.09 23.80
CA PRO A 35 15.61 9.34 23.05
C PRO A 35 16.13 9.14 21.63
N GLU A 36 16.73 7.99 21.36
CA GLU A 36 17.27 7.58 20.06
C GLU A 36 16.18 7.15 19.07
N LEU A 37 14.97 6.83 19.54
CA LEU A 37 13.89 6.40 18.65
C LEU A 37 13.47 7.53 17.71
N LYS A 38 13.36 7.16 16.44
CA LYS A 38 12.88 8.03 15.36
C LYS A 38 11.77 7.32 14.62
N ASN A 39 10.92 8.11 13.98
CA ASN A 39 9.91 7.55 13.08
C ASN A 39 10.57 6.74 11.95
N PRO A 40 9.98 5.61 11.54
CA PRO A 40 10.34 4.97 10.27
C PRO A 40 10.00 5.90 9.11
N ARG A 41 10.61 5.69 7.94
CA ARG A 41 10.12 6.31 6.70
C ARG A 41 8.73 5.78 6.40
N PHE A 42 7.76 6.69 6.37
CA PHE A 42 6.38 6.34 6.06
C PHE A 42 6.18 6.30 4.55
N LEU A 43 5.93 5.11 4.00
CA LEU A 43 5.52 4.91 2.61
C LEU A 43 4.03 4.59 2.59
N LEU A 44 3.22 5.61 2.33
CA LEU A 44 1.76 5.50 2.45
C LEU A 44 1.13 5.33 1.08
N VAL A 45 0.18 4.41 0.96
CA VAL A 45 -0.30 3.94 -0.34
C VAL A 45 -1.78 4.29 -0.53
N GLN A 46 -2.12 4.85 -1.69
CA GLN A 46 -3.51 5.00 -2.14
C GLN A 46 -3.70 4.35 -3.52
N THR A 47 -4.95 4.05 -3.86
CA THR A 47 -5.30 3.53 -5.17
C THR A 47 -5.56 4.67 -6.15
N ASP A 48 -5.30 4.45 -7.44
CA ASP A 48 -5.54 5.42 -8.51
C ASP A 48 -7.01 5.88 -8.65
N LYS A 49 -7.96 5.15 -8.03
CA LYS A 49 -9.37 5.54 -7.96
C LYS A 49 -9.73 6.43 -6.77
N CYS A 50 -8.88 6.51 -5.74
CA CYS A 50 -9.05 7.40 -4.60
C CYS A 50 -7.69 7.79 -4.00
N ASP A 51 -7.00 8.72 -4.65
CA ASP A 51 -5.62 9.12 -4.35
C ASP A 51 -5.42 10.61 -3.99
N PRO A 52 -6.32 11.27 -3.22
CA PRO A 52 -6.20 12.70 -2.96
C PRO A 52 -4.89 13.08 -2.24
N MET A 53 -4.39 12.25 -1.33
CA MET A 53 -3.12 12.49 -0.64
C MET A 53 -1.93 12.32 -1.57
N VAL A 54 -1.98 11.37 -2.52
CA VAL A 54 -0.88 11.18 -3.48
C VAL A 54 -0.81 12.35 -4.46
N ARG A 55 -1.94 12.81 -5.00
CA ARG A 55 -1.97 13.99 -5.89
C ARG A 55 -1.39 15.22 -5.21
N ALA A 56 -1.85 15.49 -3.99
CA ALA A 56 -1.35 16.58 -3.18
C ALA A 56 0.16 16.47 -2.90
N TRP A 57 0.66 15.26 -2.66
CA TRP A 57 2.09 15.01 -2.46
C TRP A 57 2.91 15.26 -3.72
N GLU A 58 2.47 14.75 -4.87
CA GLU A 58 3.14 14.93 -6.16
C GLU A 58 3.17 16.42 -6.56
N ASP A 59 2.06 17.15 -6.36
CA ASP A 59 2.00 18.60 -6.61
C ASP A 59 2.98 19.37 -5.70
N ALA A 60 3.04 19.00 -4.41
CA ALA A 60 3.97 19.59 -3.47
C ALA A 60 5.43 19.29 -3.81
N GLU A 61 5.75 18.05 -4.19
CA GLU A 61 7.08 17.63 -4.61
C GLU A 61 7.55 18.39 -5.85
N ALA A 62 6.67 18.52 -6.86
CA ALA A 62 6.94 19.31 -8.07
C ALA A 62 7.18 20.80 -7.78
N ALA A 63 6.50 21.35 -6.76
CA ALA A 63 6.67 22.73 -6.31
C ALA A 63 7.80 22.93 -5.29
N GLY A 64 8.55 21.89 -4.93
CA GLY A 64 9.65 21.98 -3.95
C GLY A 64 9.22 22.11 -2.49
N PHE A 65 8.04 21.58 -2.14
CA PHE A 65 7.41 21.63 -0.81
C PHE A 65 7.33 23.06 -0.23
N PRO A 66 6.56 23.96 -0.85
CA PRO A 66 6.39 25.33 -0.36
C PRO A 66 5.78 25.37 1.05
N GLU A 67 5.91 26.51 1.72
CA GLU A 67 5.28 26.71 3.03
C GLU A 67 3.76 26.51 2.93
N GLY A 68 3.21 25.66 3.81
CA GLY A 68 1.78 25.35 3.82
C GLY A 68 1.34 24.33 2.76
N PHE A 69 2.26 23.63 2.07
CA PHE A 69 1.94 22.62 1.06
C PHE A 69 0.91 21.58 1.55
N GLU A 70 0.93 21.25 2.84
CA GLU A 70 0.07 20.26 3.45
C GLU A 70 -1.42 20.65 3.45
N LYS A 71 -1.72 21.92 3.20
CA LYS A 71 -3.09 22.47 3.14
C LYS A 71 -3.70 22.36 1.74
N ASN A 72 -2.87 22.09 0.73
CA ASN A 72 -3.32 21.97 -0.65
C ASN A 72 -3.51 20.48 -0.98
N TYR A 73 -4.74 20.00 -0.90
CA TYR A 73 -5.10 18.65 -1.36
C TYR A 73 -6.48 18.64 -2.01
N PRO A 74 -6.66 17.88 -3.11
CA PRO A 74 -7.92 17.83 -3.81
C PRO A 74 -8.96 17.06 -3.00
N ILE A 75 -10.23 17.41 -3.22
CA ILE A 75 -11.37 16.61 -2.78
C ILE A 75 -11.86 15.79 -3.97
N ILE A 76 -11.95 14.48 -3.80
CA ILE A 76 -12.57 13.57 -4.76
C ILE A 76 -13.99 13.26 -4.28
N GLU A 77 -15.00 13.81 -4.95
CA GLU A 77 -16.39 13.49 -4.64
C GLU A 77 -16.74 12.07 -5.11
N ASN A 78 -17.39 11.29 -4.25
CA ASN A 78 -17.88 9.93 -4.55
C ASN A 78 -16.84 9.03 -5.26
N PRO A 79 -15.67 8.76 -4.65
CA PRO A 79 -14.63 7.93 -5.25
C PRO A 79 -15.16 6.54 -5.63
N GLN A 80 -14.94 6.13 -6.88
CA GLN A 80 -15.40 4.86 -7.43
C GLN A 80 -14.26 3.84 -7.40
N THR A 81 -14.18 3.08 -6.32
CA THR A 81 -13.05 2.18 -6.00
C THR A 81 -13.54 0.77 -5.66
N GLU A 82 -12.76 -0.24 -6.03
CA GLU A 82 -12.94 -1.63 -5.59
C GLU A 82 -12.50 -1.86 -4.13
N VAL A 83 -11.97 -0.83 -3.46
CA VAL A 83 -11.47 -0.87 -2.09
C VAL A 83 -12.23 0.11 -1.19
N PRO A 84 -13.47 -0.21 -0.76
CA PRO A 84 -14.33 0.70 -0.02
C PRO A 84 -13.71 1.26 1.27
N THR A 85 -12.84 0.49 1.93
CA THR A 85 -12.14 0.92 3.16
C THR A 85 -11.15 2.06 2.92
N LEU A 86 -10.74 2.29 1.67
CA LEU A 86 -9.83 3.36 1.27
C LEU A 86 -10.53 4.52 0.55
N ALA A 87 -11.85 4.48 0.42
CA ALA A 87 -12.68 5.42 -0.35
C ALA A 87 -12.86 6.80 0.34
N THR A 88 -11.80 7.38 0.91
CA THR A 88 -11.83 8.69 1.58
C THR A 88 -11.34 9.79 0.63
N GLY A 89 -12.29 10.39 -0.08
CA GLY A 89 -12.00 11.46 -1.05
C GLY A 89 -11.66 12.82 -0.45
N ASN A 90 -11.97 13.06 0.83
CA ASN A 90 -11.59 14.28 1.57
C ASN A 90 -10.86 13.92 2.87
N PRO A 91 -9.55 13.63 2.80
CA PRO A 91 -8.80 13.21 3.97
C PRO A 91 -8.41 14.40 4.87
N ALA A 92 -9.24 14.71 5.88
CA ALA A 92 -8.97 15.80 6.83
C ALA A 92 -7.66 15.66 7.63
N SER A 93 -7.07 14.45 7.65
CA SER A 93 -5.80 14.16 8.31
C SER A 93 -4.57 14.42 7.44
N TYR A 94 -4.72 14.70 6.15
CA TYR A 94 -3.60 14.92 5.23
C TYR A 94 -2.64 16.02 5.72
N PRO A 95 -3.09 17.18 6.23
CA PRO A 95 -2.17 18.22 6.70
C PRO A 95 -1.18 17.75 7.78
N LEU A 96 -1.61 16.85 8.66
CA LEU A 96 -0.77 16.28 9.71
C LEU A 96 0.17 15.22 9.14
N ILE A 97 -0.38 14.30 8.34
CA ILE A 97 0.36 13.15 7.82
C ILE A 97 1.41 13.58 6.81
N ALA A 98 1.12 14.55 5.95
CA ALA A 98 2.06 15.04 4.95
C ALA A 98 3.34 15.59 5.58
N LYS A 99 3.22 16.30 6.71
CA LYS A 99 4.39 16.75 7.50
C LYS A 99 5.18 15.58 8.03
N LEU A 100 4.49 14.63 8.67
CA LEU A 100 5.11 13.43 9.23
C LEU A 100 5.87 12.62 8.17
N VAL A 101 5.26 12.42 7.01
CA VAL A 101 5.86 11.72 5.86
C VAL A 101 7.11 12.47 5.39
N LYS A 102 7.02 13.80 5.21
CA LYS A 102 8.16 14.63 4.79
C LYS A 102 9.31 14.59 5.79
N GLU A 103 9.02 14.76 7.09
CA GLU A 103 10.01 14.72 8.17
C GLU A 103 10.72 13.37 8.28
N SER A 104 9.99 12.28 8.04
CA SER A 104 10.57 10.93 8.03
C SER A 104 11.45 10.65 6.81
N GLY A 105 11.35 11.45 5.73
CA GLY A 105 11.93 11.12 4.42
C GLY A 105 11.14 10.05 3.66
N GLY A 106 9.84 9.93 3.96
CA GLY A 106 8.90 9.00 3.34
C GLY A 106 8.28 9.53 2.05
N SER A 107 7.20 8.88 1.60
CA SER A 107 6.52 9.25 0.35
C SER A 107 5.08 8.73 0.32
N PHE A 108 4.24 9.34 -0.51
CA PHE A 108 2.95 8.78 -0.91
C PHE A 108 3.08 8.03 -2.23
N LEU A 109 2.47 6.85 -2.30
CA LEU A 109 2.56 5.94 -3.43
C LEU A 109 1.18 5.67 -4.01
N ARG A 110 1.07 5.78 -5.34
CA ARG A 110 -0.13 5.40 -6.09
C ARG A 110 0.03 3.99 -6.64
N MET A 111 -0.95 3.13 -6.39
CA MET A 111 -1.08 1.84 -7.08
C MET A 111 -2.33 1.80 -7.95
N ARG A 112 -2.29 1.07 -9.08
CA ARG A 112 -3.42 0.90 -10.00
C ARG A 112 -4.35 -0.22 -9.58
N GLU A 113 -5.64 0.01 -9.38
CA GLU A 113 -6.59 -1.03 -8.90
C GLU A 113 -6.60 -2.28 -9.77
N SER A 114 -6.27 -2.18 -11.05
CA SER A 114 -6.07 -3.34 -11.94
C SER A 114 -5.01 -4.35 -11.45
N LYS A 115 -4.13 -3.96 -10.51
CA LYS A 115 -3.12 -4.80 -9.88
C LYS A 115 -3.55 -5.43 -8.56
N LEU A 116 -4.73 -5.10 -8.04
CA LEU A 116 -5.24 -5.58 -6.76
C LEU A 116 -5.28 -7.12 -6.73
N LEU A 117 -5.90 -7.74 -7.74
CA LEU A 117 -6.03 -9.18 -7.87
C LEU A 117 -4.69 -9.90 -8.10
N PRO A 118 -3.84 -9.49 -9.08
CA PRO A 118 -2.51 -10.06 -9.23
C PRO A 118 -1.68 -10.06 -7.93
N VAL A 119 -1.68 -8.94 -7.21
CA VAL A 119 -0.93 -8.82 -5.95
C VAL A 119 -1.51 -9.73 -4.87
N GLY A 120 -2.84 -9.77 -4.74
CA GLY A 120 -3.52 -10.67 -3.80
C GLY A 120 -3.20 -12.15 -4.05
N LYS A 121 -3.28 -12.58 -5.32
CA LYS A 121 -2.95 -13.96 -5.74
C LYS A 121 -1.49 -14.29 -5.48
N LEU A 122 -0.57 -13.37 -5.80
CA LEU A 122 0.86 -13.56 -5.53
C LEU A 122 1.15 -13.73 -4.04
N MET A 123 0.54 -12.89 -3.18
CA MET A 123 0.69 -13.01 -1.72
C MET A 123 0.18 -14.35 -1.19
N ALA A 124 -1.00 -14.78 -1.64
CA ALA A 124 -1.58 -16.07 -1.25
C ALA A 124 -0.68 -17.23 -1.69
N TYR A 125 -0.08 -17.15 -2.88
CA TYR A 125 0.81 -18.16 -3.40
C TYR A 125 2.15 -18.23 -2.63
N GLU A 126 2.87 -17.10 -2.53
CA GLU A 126 4.23 -17.00 -2.00
C GLU A 126 4.30 -17.06 -0.47
N LYS A 127 3.32 -16.46 0.22
CA LYS A 127 3.35 -16.29 1.68
C LYS A 127 2.25 -17.03 2.41
N LYS A 128 1.32 -17.68 1.69
CA LYS A 128 0.15 -18.34 2.28
C LYS A 128 -0.71 -17.41 3.15
N VAL A 129 -0.61 -16.10 2.88
CA VAL A 129 -1.42 -15.06 3.50
C VAL A 129 -2.46 -14.64 2.47
N ILE A 130 -3.74 -14.69 2.84
CA ILE A 130 -4.86 -14.33 1.96
C ILE A 130 -5.29 -12.90 2.34
N PRO A 131 -4.75 -11.86 1.67
CA PRO A 131 -5.02 -10.48 2.04
C PRO A 131 -6.43 -10.07 1.65
N GLY A 132 -6.99 -9.08 2.35
CA GLY A 132 -8.09 -8.31 1.77
C GLY A 132 -7.60 -7.27 0.75
N PRO A 133 -8.52 -6.51 0.15
CA PRO A 133 -8.21 -5.46 -0.82
C PRO A 133 -7.17 -4.42 -0.35
N ALA A 134 -7.37 -3.75 0.78
CA ALA A 134 -6.45 -2.73 1.29
C ALA A 134 -5.06 -3.29 1.69
N SER A 135 -5.01 -4.55 2.11
CA SER A 135 -3.77 -5.28 2.38
C SER A 135 -3.03 -5.60 1.07
N ALA A 136 -3.75 -5.93 0.00
CA ALA A 136 -3.16 -6.04 -1.34
C ALA A 136 -2.65 -4.67 -1.84
N VAL A 137 -3.36 -3.57 -1.57
CA VAL A 137 -2.88 -2.20 -1.84
C VAL A 137 -1.57 -1.92 -1.12
N CYS A 138 -1.48 -2.26 0.16
CA CYS A 138 -0.27 -2.09 0.97
C CYS A 138 0.92 -2.85 0.37
N MET A 139 0.71 -4.11 -0.03
CA MET A 139 1.75 -4.91 -0.67
C MET A 139 2.13 -4.39 -2.07
N ALA A 140 1.17 -3.89 -2.85
CA ALA A 140 1.48 -3.24 -4.11
C ALA A 140 2.41 -2.03 -3.90
N GLY A 141 2.18 -1.26 -2.83
CA GLY A 141 3.05 -0.18 -2.41
C GLY A 141 4.47 -0.63 -2.10
N PHE A 142 4.66 -1.79 -1.47
CA PHE A 142 6.00 -2.37 -1.25
C PHE A 142 6.75 -2.60 -2.57
N PHE A 143 6.10 -3.21 -3.57
CA PHE A 143 6.72 -3.42 -4.88
C PHE A 143 7.02 -2.09 -5.61
N ILE A 144 6.14 -1.10 -5.47
CA ILE A 144 6.36 0.23 -6.05
C ILE A 144 7.54 0.93 -5.38
N ALA A 145 7.63 0.86 -4.05
CA ALA A 145 8.72 1.44 -3.27
C ALA A 145 10.08 0.84 -3.68
N LEU A 146 10.15 -0.48 -3.87
CA LEU A 146 11.33 -1.15 -4.38
C LEU A 146 11.72 -0.63 -5.78
N ARG A 147 10.76 -0.55 -6.72
CA ARG A 147 11.02 -0.03 -8.08
C ARG A 147 11.48 1.42 -8.09
N LYS A 148 11.00 2.23 -7.13
CA LYS A 148 11.39 3.63 -6.95
C LYS A 148 12.67 3.81 -6.13
N ASN A 149 13.37 2.74 -5.75
CA ASN A 149 14.56 2.76 -4.87
C ASN A 149 14.34 3.49 -3.54
N GLN A 150 13.11 3.43 -3.01
CA GLN A 150 12.74 4.03 -1.71
C GLN A 150 13.02 3.10 -0.52
N ILE A 151 13.37 1.84 -0.80
CA ILE A 151 13.82 0.84 0.16
C ILE A 151 15.21 0.41 -0.29
N LYS A 152 16.18 0.44 0.63
CA LYS A 152 17.58 0.07 0.40
C LYS A 152 17.84 -1.34 0.90
N ASP A 153 18.89 -1.95 0.36
CA ASP A 153 19.35 -3.25 0.82
C ASP A 153 19.75 -3.20 2.31
N GLY A 154 19.40 -4.23 3.06
CA GLY A 154 19.61 -4.32 4.51
C GLY A 154 18.60 -3.60 5.40
N GLU A 155 17.65 -2.84 4.84
CA GLU A 155 16.62 -2.14 5.64
C GLU A 155 15.52 -3.08 6.13
N THR A 156 15.07 -2.86 7.36
CA THR A 156 13.93 -3.56 7.94
C THR A 156 12.63 -2.87 7.55
N VAL A 157 11.72 -3.59 6.90
CA VAL A 157 10.44 -3.07 6.42
C VAL A 157 9.29 -3.66 7.21
N LEU A 158 8.46 -2.80 7.82
CA LEU A 158 7.20 -3.18 8.42
C LEU A 158 6.05 -2.90 7.44
N ILE A 159 5.40 -3.97 6.99
CA ILE A 159 4.21 -3.89 6.13
C ILE A 159 2.97 -4.07 7.01
N ASN A 160 2.22 -2.98 7.23
CA ASN A 160 1.04 -3.00 8.08
C ASN A 160 -0.22 -3.36 7.28
N LEU A 161 -0.54 -4.65 7.25
CA LEU A 161 -1.75 -5.19 6.63
C LEU A 161 -2.96 -4.96 7.54
N GLY A 162 -4.07 -4.46 6.98
CA GLY A 162 -5.25 -4.05 7.77
C GLY A 162 -6.34 -5.11 7.92
N GLU A 163 -6.38 -6.11 7.04
CA GLU A 163 -7.57 -6.94 6.86
C GLU A 163 -7.31 -8.19 5.99
N GLY A 164 -8.06 -9.25 6.27
CA GLY A 164 -8.09 -10.47 5.45
C GLY A 164 -9.26 -10.49 4.47
N ALA A 165 -9.22 -11.43 3.52
CA ALA A 165 -10.22 -11.52 2.45
C ALA A 165 -11.67 -11.79 2.91
N ASN A 166 -11.87 -12.32 4.12
CA ASN A 166 -13.22 -12.60 4.65
C ASN A 166 -14.11 -11.35 4.76
N ARG A 167 -13.53 -10.15 4.79
CA ARG A 167 -14.26 -8.88 4.80
C ARG A 167 -14.61 -8.36 3.40
N ALA A 168 -14.18 -9.05 2.34
CA ALA A 168 -14.37 -8.68 0.95
C ALA A 168 -14.72 -9.94 0.11
N PRO A 169 -15.95 -10.47 0.22
CA PRO A 169 -16.34 -11.74 -0.40
C PRO A 169 -16.19 -11.72 -1.93
N TYR A 170 -16.50 -10.60 -2.58
CA TYR A 170 -16.32 -10.45 -4.03
C TYR A 170 -14.84 -10.54 -4.46
N PHE A 171 -13.95 -9.87 -3.71
CA PHE A 171 -12.51 -9.96 -3.94
C PHE A 171 -12.00 -11.39 -3.71
N LEU A 172 -12.46 -12.06 -2.65
CA LEU A 172 -12.12 -13.45 -2.37
C LEU A 172 -12.57 -14.39 -3.49
N GLU A 173 -13.80 -14.21 -4.00
CA GLU A 173 -14.33 -14.96 -5.13
C GLU A 173 -13.43 -14.83 -6.36
N GLN A 174 -13.04 -13.60 -6.72
CA GLN A 174 -12.11 -13.34 -7.84
C GLN A 174 -10.70 -13.93 -7.64
N MET A 175 -10.25 -14.08 -6.39
CA MET A 175 -8.97 -14.74 -6.09
C MET A 175 -9.05 -16.25 -6.26
N ILE A 176 -10.20 -16.88 -5.98
CA ILE A 176 -10.40 -18.33 -6.04
C ILE A 176 -10.83 -18.79 -7.43
N TYR A 177 -11.77 -18.09 -8.05
CA TYR A 177 -12.39 -18.51 -9.29
C TYR A 177 -11.48 -18.23 -10.48
N THR A 178 -10.92 -19.32 -11.02
CA THR A 178 -10.13 -19.35 -12.26
C THR A 178 -10.95 -19.78 -13.47
N SER A 179 -12.29 -19.85 -13.35
CA SER A 179 -13.17 -20.22 -14.46
C SER A 179 -12.98 -19.23 -15.60
N ARG A 180 -12.29 -19.68 -16.65
CA ARG A 180 -12.07 -18.92 -17.88
C ARG A 180 -13.01 -19.43 -18.96
N ASN A 181 -13.53 -18.50 -19.76
CA ASN A 181 -14.14 -18.87 -21.03
C ASN A 181 -13.01 -19.33 -21.97
N VAL A 182 -13.01 -20.62 -22.28
CA VAL A 182 -12.08 -21.24 -23.24
C VAL A 182 -12.70 -21.21 -24.62
N LYS A 183 -11.89 -20.98 -25.66
CA LYS A 183 -12.37 -20.96 -27.06
C LYS A 183 -12.22 -22.32 -27.72
N ASN A 184 -11.28 -23.13 -27.26
CA ASN A 184 -10.99 -24.47 -27.78
C ASN A 184 -10.48 -25.40 -26.67
N VAL A 185 -10.13 -26.64 -27.02
CA VAL A 185 -9.72 -27.65 -26.03
C VAL A 185 -8.27 -27.46 -25.59
N GLU A 186 -7.44 -26.84 -26.43
CA GLU A 186 -6.05 -26.48 -26.13
C GLU A 186 -5.98 -25.45 -25.00
N ASP A 187 -6.97 -24.55 -24.91
CA ASP A 187 -7.16 -23.64 -23.78
C ASP A 187 -7.53 -24.38 -22.46
N CYS A 188 -7.72 -25.69 -22.46
CA CYS A 188 -7.93 -26.51 -21.27
C CYS A 188 -6.68 -27.29 -20.84
N GLU A 189 -5.55 -27.13 -21.53
CA GLU A 189 -4.31 -27.81 -21.14
C GLU A 189 -3.95 -27.50 -19.68
N PRO A 190 -3.66 -28.53 -18.86
CA PRO A 190 -3.32 -28.33 -17.46
C PRO A 190 -2.00 -27.56 -17.37
N HIS A 191 -2.01 -26.48 -16.59
CA HIS A 191 -0.80 -25.71 -16.33
C HIS A 191 0.09 -26.45 -15.31
N LEU A 192 1.40 -26.45 -15.55
CA LEU A 192 2.36 -26.91 -14.54
C LEU A 192 2.44 -25.88 -13.42
N ILE A 193 2.61 -26.34 -12.17
CA ILE A 193 2.59 -25.46 -10.99
C ILE A 193 3.72 -24.41 -11.02
N ASP A 194 4.84 -24.73 -11.68
CA ASP A 194 5.99 -23.86 -11.83
C ASP A 194 5.73 -22.73 -12.82
N ASP A 195 4.96 -22.99 -13.88
CA ASP A 195 4.53 -21.95 -14.83
C ASP A 195 3.60 -20.94 -14.16
N TYR A 196 2.76 -21.41 -13.23
CA TYR A 196 1.80 -20.57 -12.53
C TYR A 196 2.49 -19.53 -11.65
N ARG A 197 3.54 -19.93 -10.92
CA ARG A 197 4.36 -18.98 -10.14
C ARG A 197 4.94 -17.89 -11.03
N SER A 198 5.55 -18.26 -12.15
CA SER A 198 6.13 -17.29 -13.10
C SER A 198 5.07 -16.37 -13.70
N GLN A 199 3.86 -16.88 -13.99
CA GLN A 199 2.74 -16.07 -14.46
C GLN A 199 2.32 -15.03 -13.42
N LEU A 200 2.13 -15.41 -12.16
CA LEU A 200 1.76 -14.48 -11.09
C LEU A 200 2.77 -13.33 -10.93
N TRP A 201 4.07 -13.65 -10.96
CA TRP A 201 5.11 -12.62 -10.94
C TRP A 201 5.06 -11.72 -12.17
N LYS A 202 4.88 -12.29 -13.37
CA LYS A 202 4.73 -11.48 -14.61
C LYS A 202 3.53 -10.54 -14.55
N GLU A 203 2.40 -10.98 -13.99
CA GLU A 203 1.19 -10.15 -13.86
C GLU A 203 1.39 -8.96 -12.92
N VAL A 204 2.09 -9.17 -11.80
CA VAL A 204 2.42 -8.10 -10.83
C VAL A 204 3.45 -7.13 -11.40
N LEU A 205 4.47 -7.62 -12.10
CA LEU A 205 5.58 -6.81 -12.60
C LEU A 205 5.29 -6.06 -13.91
N ARG A 206 4.29 -6.48 -14.69
CA ARG A 206 3.84 -5.76 -15.88
C ARG A 206 3.26 -4.39 -15.49
N ASP A 207 3.49 -3.34 -16.27
CA ASP A 207 2.90 -2.02 -16.00
C ASP A 207 1.41 -1.89 -16.39
#